data_AF-A0A7W2VC94-F1
#
_entry.id   AF-A0A7W2VC94-F1
#
_cell.length_a   1.000
_cell.length_b   1.000
_cell.length_c   1.000
_cell.angle_alpha   90.00
_cell.angle_beta   90.00
_cell.angle_gamma   90.00
#
_symmetry.space_group_name_H-M   'P 1'
#
loop_
_entity.id
_entity.type
_entity.pdbx_description
1 polymer ?
#
loop_
_entity_poly.entity_id
_entity_poly.type
_entity_poly.pdbx_seq_one_letter_code
_entity_poly.pdbx_strand_id
1 'polypeptide(L)' 'MGGTYTLYSLDIPAQGGMTLSHQWQDADGNALRDVKTEKCGTFKSFSGQQPNKQSSLERQQAE' A
#
# COMPACT_ATOMS: atom_id res chain seq x y z
N MET A 1 27.48 -7.74 9.35
CA MET A 1 26.34 -8.64 9.64
C MET A 1 25.26 -8.32 8.62
N GLY A 2 25.09 -9.15 7.59
CA GLY A 2 24.08 -8.93 6.55
C GLY A 2 22.73 -9.47 7.02
N GLY A 3 21.75 -8.59 7.22
CA GLY A 3 20.38 -8.97 7.54
C GLY A 3 19.58 -9.31 6.29
N THR A 4 18.60 -10.20 6.44
CA THR A 4 17.56 -10.39 5.44
C THR A 4 16.35 -9.56 5.83
N TYR A 5 15.83 -8.78 4.89
CA TYR A 5 14.67 -7.93 5.07
C TYR A 5 13.50 -8.45 4.22
N THR A 6 12.29 -8.25 4.71
CA THR A 6 11.07 -8.54 3.96
C THR A 6 10.35 -7.22 3.67
N LEU A 7 10.13 -6.92 2.39
CA LEU A 7 9.31 -5.80 1.96
C LEU A 7 7.90 -6.28 1.60
N TYR A 8 6.93 -5.47 2.00
CA TYR A 8 5.52 -5.64 1.69
C TYR A 8 5.07 -4.42 0.87
N SER A 9 4.45 -4.65 -0.28
CA SER A 9 3.92 -3.58 -1.13
C SER A 9 2.47 -3.86 -1.47
N LEU A 10 1.58 -2.96 -1.05
CA LEU A 10 0.15 -3.04 -1.32
C LEU A 10 -0.20 -2.10 -2.47
N ASP A 11 -0.68 -2.68 -3.58
CA ASP A 11 -1.22 -1.93 -4.71
C ASP A 11 -2.74 -1.79 -4.57
N ILE A 12 -3.22 -0.54 -4.54
CA ILE A 12 -4.63 -0.19 -4.40
C ILE A 12 -5.06 0.59 -5.64
N PRO A 13 -5.72 -0.03 -6.62
CA PRO A 13 -6.24 0.68 -7.78
C PRO A 13 -7.47 1.52 -7.39
N ALA A 14 -7.76 2.55 -8.20
CA ALA A 14 -8.94 3.40 -8.00
C ALA A 14 -10.25 2.61 -7.99
N GLN A 15 -10.32 1.50 -8.72
CA GLN A 15 -11.42 0.53 -8.70
C GLN A 15 -10.88 -0.88 -8.92
N GLY A 16 -11.46 -1.88 -8.23
CA GLY A 16 -11.20 -3.29 -8.51
C GLY A 16 -10.33 -4.01 -7.49
N GLY A 17 -9.61 -5.03 -7.93
CA GLY A 17 -8.86 -5.96 -7.07
C GLY A 17 -7.56 -5.34 -6.54
N MET A 18 -7.32 -5.45 -5.24
CA MET A 18 -6.05 -5.08 -4.62
C MET A 18 -5.07 -6.25 -4.67
N THR A 19 -3.79 -5.94 -4.77
CA THR A 19 -2.73 -6.96 -4.72
C THR A 19 -1.67 -6.61 -3.68
N LEU A 20 -1.26 -7.62 -2.90
CA LEU A 20 -0.17 -7.52 -1.94
C LEU A 20 1.03 -8.31 -2.47
N SER A 21 2.17 -7.64 -2.57
CA SER A 21 3.43 -8.23 -3.00
C SER A 21 4.39 -8.40 -1.82
N HIS A 22 5.10 -9.52 -1.83
CA HIS A 22 6.10 -9.90 -0.83
C HIS A 22 7.46 -10.09 -1.50
N GLN A 23 8.47 -9.38 -1.02
CA GLN A 23 9.84 -9.50 -1.52
C GLN A 23 10.82 -9.72 -0.37
N TRP A 24 11.70 -10.70 -0.54
CA TRP A 24 12.84 -10.92 0.36
C TRP A 24 14.06 -10.28 -0.24
N GLN A 25 14.81 -9.53 0.55
CA GLN A 25 16.00 -8.82 0.08
C GLN A 25 17.14 -8.86 1.10
N ASP A 26 18.36 -8.75 0.59
CA ASP A 26 19.54 -8.58 1.43
C ASP A 26 19.69 -7.13 1.92
N ALA A 27 20.76 -6.89 2.67
CA ALA A 27 21.08 -5.56 3.20
C ALA A 27 21.44 -4.53 2.12
N ASP A 28 21.80 -4.99 0.92
CA ASP A 28 22.16 -4.15 -0.23
C ASP A 28 20.94 -3.89 -1.15
N GLY A 29 19.78 -4.48 -0.84
CA GLY A 29 18.54 -4.33 -1.58
C GLY A 29 18.36 -5.30 -2.75
N ASN A 30 19.23 -6.31 -2.89
CA ASN A 30 19.06 -7.31 -3.93
C ASN A 30 17.97 -8.31 -3.54
N ALA A 31 17.11 -8.64 -4.50
CA ALA A 31 16.07 -9.64 -4.31
C ALA A 31 16.69 -11.03 -4.11
N LEU A 32 16.35 -11.67 -2.99
CA LEU A 32 16.82 -13.01 -2.63
C LEU A 32 15.89 -14.13 -3.15
N ARG A 33 14.65 -13.78 -3.50
CA ARG A 33 13.62 -14.68 -4.04
C ARG A 33 12.73 -13.91 -5.01
N ASP A 34 12.05 -14.65 -5.88
CA ASP A 34 10.99 -14.09 -6.72
C ASP A 34 9.92 -13.41 -5.87
N VAL A 35 9.41 -12.29 -6.38
CA VAL A 35 8.34 -11.52 -5.73
C VAL A 35 7.05 -12.34 -5.80
N LYS A 36 6.43 -12.57 -4.63
CA LYS A 36 5.14 -13.25 -4.55
C LYS A 36 4.03 -12.22 -4.44
N THR A 37 3.20 -12.11 -5.48
CA THR A 37 2.04 -11.21 -5.51
C THR A 37 0.75 -12.00 -5.36
N GLU A 38 -0.10 -11.61 -4.41
CA GLU A 38 -1.37 -12.26 -4.12
C GLU A 38 -2.51 -11.25 -4.13
N LYS A 39 -3.70 -11.66 -4.61
CA LYS A 39 -4.91 -10.83 -4.49
C LYS A 39 -5.32 -10.78 -3.02
N CYS A 40 -5.38 -9.60 -2.44
CA CYS A 40 -5.65 -9.41 -1.01
C CYS A 40 -7.01 -8.75 -0.72
N GLY A 41 -7.84 -8.54 -1.75
CA GLY A 41 -9.19 -8.03 -1.59
C GLY A 41 -9.69 -7.28 -2.81
N THR A 42 -10.81 -6.58 -2.66
CA THR A 42 -11.36 -5.70 -3.69
C THR A 42 -11.67 -4.35 -3.06
N PHE A 43 -11.05 -3.30 -3.57
CA PHE A 43 -11.39 -1.94 -3.19
C PHE A 43 -12.71 -1.59 -3.86
N LYS A 44 -13.77 -1.49 -3.05
CA LYS A 44 -15.06 -1.00 -3.55
C LYS A 44 -14.93 0.50 -3.75
N SER A 45 -14.96 0.92 -5.01
CA SER A 45 -15.00 2.33 -5.37
C SER A 45 -16.12 3.03 -4.58
N PHE A 46 -15.77 4.09 -3.86
CA PHE A 46 -16.77 4.94 -3.23
C PHE A 46 -17.53 5.69 -4.33
N SER A 47 -18.82 5.37 -4.50
CA SER A 47 -19.71 6.00 -5.50
C SER A 47 -20.48 7.20 -4.96
N GLY A 48 -20.24 7.60 -3.71
CA GLY A 48 -20.80 8.82 -3.14
C GLY A 48 -20.09 10.07 -3.63
N GLN A 49 -20.70 11.25 -3.45
CA GLN A 49 -19.94 12.51 -3.52
C GLN A 49 -18.74 12.40 -2.60
N GLN A 50 -17.53 12.51 -3.16
CA GLN A 50 -16.28 12.63 -2.41
C GLN A 50 -16.55 13.61 -1.27
N PRO A 51 -16.45 13.20 0.01
CA PRO A 51 -16.81 14.09 1.09
C PRO A 51 -15.89 15.30 0.96
N ASN A 52 -16.45 16.44 0.59
CA ASN A 52 -15.79 17.75 0.60
C ASN A 52 -15.55 18.20 2.06
N LYS A 53 -15.17 17.25 2.91
CA LYS A 53 -14.81 17.45 4.29
C LYS A 53 -13.30 17.59 4.26
N GLN A 54 -12.83 18.84 4.39
CA GLN A 54 -11.49 19.08 4.94
C GLN A 54 -11.27 18.08 6.06
N SER A 55 -10.16 17.36 5.99
CA SER A 55 -9.72 16.49 7.07
C SER A 55 -9.78 17.28 8.38
N SER A 56 -10.16 16.63 9.49
CA SER A 56 -10.11 17.28 10.81
C SER A 56 -8.72 17.86 11.11
N LEU A 57 -7.67 17.29 10.51
CA LEU A 57 -6.30 17.81 10.55
C LEU A 57 -6.12 19.13 9.81
N GLU A 58 -6.79 19.31 8.66
CA GLU A 58 -6.74 20.56 7.89
C GLU A 58 -7.52 21.70 8.58
N ARG A 59 -8.54 21.38 9.37
CA ARG A 59 -9.26 22.37 10.18
C ARG A 59 -8.43 22.87 11.36
N GLN A 60 -7.67 22.00 12.02
CA GLN A 60 -6.84 22.38 13.18
C GLN A 60 -5.63 23.26 12.81
N GLN A 61 -5.18 23.24 11.56
CA GLN A 61 -4.07 24.11 11.10
C GLN A 61 -4.55 25.48 10.61
N ALA A 62 -5.86 25.69 10.50
CA ALA A 62 -6.47 26.94 10.03
C ALA A 62 -7.06 27.80 11.18
N GLU A 63 -6.91 27.37 12.44
CA GLU A 63 -7.24 28.12 13.66
C GLU A 63 -5.99 28.72 14.32
#